data_AF-A0A2J7ZHC9-F1
#
_entry.id   AF-A0A2J7ZHC9-F1
#
_cell.length_a   1.000
_cell.length_b   1.000
_cell.length_c   1.000
_cell.angle_alpha   90.00
_cell.angle_beta   90.00
_cell.angle_gamma   90.00
#
_symmetry.space_group_name_H-M   'P 1'
#
loop_
_entity.id
_entity.type
_entity.pdbx_description
1 polymer ?
#
loop_
_entity_poly.entity_id
_entity_poly.type
_entity_poly.pdbx_seq_one_letter_code
_entity_poly.pdbx_strand_id
1 'polypeptide(L)'
;VMEINPNDTVLTLTSGGCNALNLLVNGAGHVVSVDCNPAQSALLELKKVAIQNLEFEDVWQLFGEGVHPRIEEIYEKKLAPFLSQTSHTFWSKRLWYFKHGLYYQGGMGKLCWVLQCLAVLLGLGKTVKRIANAPTLEEQRKVWDSNVLIHFVKNGPKLLVWCFVKFVSLVLFNKAVLWFGGGVPGKQYALIKADGIPIERYIARTMDGVAENSHVRKQNYFYYNCLTGKFLRDNCPTYLRESSFSQLKAGMVDRLTVSTNFFMEELNARTYTK
;
A
#
# COMPACT_ATOMS: atom_id res chain seq x y z
N VAL A 1 -1.80 -7.24 19.17
CA VAL A 1 -1.96 -5.83 18.75
C VAL A 1 -1.34 -4.99 19.86
N MET A 2 -0.55 -3.96 19.55
CA MET A 2 0.01 -3.10 20.59
C MET A 2 -1.15 -2.42 21.35
N GLU A 3 -1.11 -2.48 22.68
CA GLU A 3 -2.05 -1.75 23.52
C GLU A 3 -1.68 -0.26 23.49
N ILE A 4 -2.48 0.53 22.76
CA ILE A 4 -2.30 1.97 22.56
C ILE A 4 -3.34 2.68 23.43
N ASN A 5 -2.92 3.73 24.10
CA ASN A 5 -3.79 4.58 24.91
C ASN A 5 -3.54 6.08 24.64
N PRO A 6 -4.43 6.98 25.12
CA PRO A 6 -4.33 8.42 24.88
C PRO A 6 -3.09 9.11 25.45
N ASN A 7 -2.34 8.48 26.34
CA ASN A 7 -1.08 9.01 26.86
C ASN A 7 0.14 8.56 26.03
N ASP A 8 -0.07 7.71 25.03
CA ASP A 8 1.03 7.21 24.20
C ASP A 8 1.45 8.19 23.11
N THR A 9 2.77 8.33 22.98
CA THR A 9 3.43 8.98 21.85
C THR A 9 4.11 7.90 21.02
N VAL A 10 3.56 7.61 19.85
CA VAL A 10 3.96 6.45 19.03
C VAL A 10 4.86 6.88 17.87
N LEU A 11 6.03 6.26 17.75
CA LEU A 11 6.88 6.41 16.57
C LEU A 11 6.55 5.33 15.53
N THR A 12 6.36 5.71 14.27
CA THR A 12 6.07 4.74 13.21
C THR A 12 6.73 5.11 11.88
N LEU A 13 7.02 4.10 11.06
CA LEU A 13 7.40 4.32 9.68
C LEU A 13 6.20 4.79 8.88
N THR A 14 6.37 5.81 8.03
CA THR A 14 5.25 6.35 7.25
C THR A 14 4.60 5.30 6.37
N SER A 15 5.33 4.66 5.46
CA SER A 15 4.83 3.53 4.62
C SER A 15 3.43 3.78 4.04
N GLY A 16 3.27 4.88 3.29
CA GLY A 16 1.99 5.33 2.73
C GLY A 16 1.05 6.01 3.72
N GLY A 17 1.39 6.07 5.01
CA GLY A 17 0.73 6.84 6.05
C GLY A 17 -0.56 6.24 6.62
N CYS A 18 -1.05 5.15 6.04
CA CYS A 18 -2.30 4.49 6.48
C CYS A 18 -2.20 3.98 7.92
N ASN A 19 -1.04 3.42 8.30
CA ASN A 19 -0.82 2.93 9.65
C ASN A 19 -0.76 4.08 10.67
N ALA A 20 -0.06 5.18 10.35
CA ALA A 20 0.02 6.36 11.21
C ALA A 20 -1.37 6.93 11.53
N LEU A 21 -2.23 7.07 10.52
CA LEU A 21 -3.62 7.51 10.71
C LEU A 21 -4.44 6.48 11.50
N ASN A 22 -4.20 5.18 11.30
CA ASN A 22 -4.88 4.14 12.07
C ASN A 22 -4.48 4.16 13.56
N LEU A 23 -3.22 4.44 13.89
CA LEU A 23 -2.77 4.56 15.29
C LEU A 23 -3.53 5.69 16.02
N LEU A 24 -3.77 6.82 15.34
CA LEU A 24 -4.60 7.91 15.89
C LEU A 24 -6.05 7.48 16.13
N VAL A 25 -6.67 6.79 15.17
CA VAL A 25 -8.04 6.27 15.31
C VAL A 25 -8.14 5.23 16.44
N ASN A 26 -7.05 4.51 16.72
CA ASN A 26 -6.98 3.57 17.84
C ASN A 26 -6.62 4.25 19.18
N GLY A 27 -6.63 5.58 19.24
CA GLY A 27 -6.57 6.33 20.49
C GLY A 27 -5.17 6.80 20.89
N ALA A 28 -4.16 6.75 20.01
CA ALA A 28 -2.85 7.34 20.32
C ALA A 28 -2.97 8.84 20.65
N GLY A 29 -2.27 9.27 21.71
CA GLY A 29 -2.19 10.68 22.10
C GLY A 29 -1.41 11.52 21.11
N HIS A 30 -0.32 10.98 20.59
CA HIS A 30 0.51 11.58 19.56
C HIS A 30 1.10 10.51 18.64
N VAL A 31 1.20 10.79 17.35
CA VAL A 31 1.85 9.89 16.39
C VAL A 31 2.90 10.67 15.62
N VAL A 32 4.14 10.20 15.67
CA VAL A 32 5.22 10.70 14.83
C VAL A 32 5.51 9.69 13.74
N SER A 33 5.25 10.11 12.51
CA SER A 33 5.46 9.31 11.31
C SER A 33 6.75 9.76 10.63
N VAL A 34 7.71 8.84 10.47
CA VAL A 34 9.02 9.13 9.88
C VAL A 34 9.26 8.31 8.62
N ASP A 35 9.81 8.93 7.59
CA ASP A 35 10.29 8.23 6.39
C ASP A 35 11.51 8.93 5.80
N CYS A 36 12.47 8.16 5.28
CA CYS A 36 13.60 8.73 4.55
C CYS A 36 13.22 9.11 3.11
N ASN A 37 12.12 8.57 2.59
CA ASN A 37 11.61 8.93 1.27
C ASN A 37 10.66 10.15 1.38
N PRO A 38 11.06 11.33 0.87
CA PRO A 38 10.23 12.53 0.93
C PRO A 38 8.86 12.38 0.23
N ALA A 39 8.73 11.46 -0.73
CA ALA A 39 7.45 11.20 -1.38
C ALA A 39 6.42 10.57 -0.42
N GLN A 40 6.87 9.75 0.54
CA GLN A 40 6.00 9.14 1.55
C GLN A 40 5.49 10.19 2.54
N SER A 41 6.40 11.04 3.03
CA SER A 41 6.05 12.17 3.89
C SER A 41 5.10 13.13 3.19
N ALA A 42 5.37 13.47 1.93
CA ALA A 42 4.48 14.33 1.14
C ALA A 42 3.09 13.72 0.94
N LEU A 43 2.97 12.40 0.77
CA LEU A 43 1.68 11.72 0.66
C LEU A 43 0.90 11.72 1.98
N LEU A 44 1.58 11.47 3.11
CA LEU A 44 0.91 11.53 4.41
C LEU A 44 0.48 12.95 4.76
N GLU A 45 1.30 13.96 4.47
CA GLU A 45 0.93 15.36 4.68
C GLU A 45 -0.28 15.75 3.81
N LEU A 46 -0.32 15.33 2.54
CA LEU A 46 -1.48 15.54 1.68
C LEU A 46 -2.75 14.88 2.26
N LYS A 47 -2.64 13.67 2.82
CA LYS A 47 -3.77 13.01 3.50
C LYS A 47 -4.21 13.80 4.73
N LYS A 48 -3.28 14.26 5.58
CA LYS A 48 -3.57 15.09 6.76
C LYS A 48 -4.35 16.34 6.37
N VAL A 49 -3.82 17.12 5.42
CA VAL A 49 -4.43 18.37 4.95
C VAL A 49 -5.79 18.12 4.29
N ALA A 50 -5.91 17.06 3.49
CA ALA A 50 -7.18 16.68 2.88
C ALA A 50 -8.24 16.32 3.92
N ILE A 51 -7.87 15.58 4.97
CA ILE A 51 -8.78 15.23 6.06
C ILE A 51 -9.27 16.49 6.79
N GLN A 52 -8.39 17.47 7.01
CA GLN A 52 -8.73 18.73 7.68
C GLN A 52 -9.68 19.60 6.83
N ASN A 53 -9.45 19.69 5.51
CA ASN A 53 -10.04 20.74 4.68
C ASN A 53 -11.11 20.25 3.68
N LEU A 54 -11.23 18.95 3.44
CA LEU A 54 -12.17 18.39 2.46
C LEU A 54 -13.30 17.62 3.14
N GLU A 55 -14.39 17.41 2.42
CA GLU A 55 -15.45 16.49 2.84
C GLU A 55 -15.09 15.05 2.51
N PHE A 56 -15.75 14.10 3.19
CA PHE A 56 -15.42 12.68 3.09
C PHE A 56 -15.38 12.19 1.63
N GLU A 57 -16.33 12.62 0.80
CA GLU A 57 -16.40 12.19 -0.60
C GLU A 57 -15.21 12.65 -1.44
N ASP A 58 -14.71 13.88 -1.25
CA ASP A 58 -13.50 14.33 -1.96
C ASP A 58 -12.26 13.54 -1.47
N VAL A 59 -12.18 13.22 -0.17
CA VAL A 59 -11.12 12.35 0.39
C VAL A 59 -11.23 10.92 -0.13
N TRP A 60 -12.44 10.39 -0.27
CA TRP A 60 -12.71 9.08 -0.87
C TRP A 60 -12.29 9.04 -2.34
N GLN A 61 -12.56 10.08 -3.12
CA GLN A 61 -12.10 10.14 -4.51
C GLN A 61 -10.56 10.12 -4.57
N LEU A 62 -9.89 10.99 -3.79
CA LEU A 62 -8.43 11.09 -3.77
C LEU A 62 -7.73 9.79 -3.37
N PHE A 63 -8.20 9.12 -2.31
CA PHE A 63 -7.47 8.02 -1.69
C PHE A 63 -8.24 6.69 -1.68
N GLY A 64 -9.56 6.67 -1.85
CA GLY A 64 -10.33 5.46 -2.08
C GLY A 64 -10.25 5.01 -3.54
N GLU A 65 -10.72 5.85 -4.46
CA GLU A 65 -10.65 5.59 -5.91
C GLU A 65 -9.26 5.86 -6.49
N GLY A 66 -8.47 6.72 -5.85
CA GLY A 66 -7.14 7.11 -6.35
C GLY A 66 -7.21 8.11 -7.50
N VAL A 67 -8.38 8.69 -7.78
CA VAL A 67 -8.62 9.65 -8.87
C VAL A 67 -9.58 10.74 -8.43
N HIS A 68 -9.37 11.97 -8.90
CA HIS A 68 -10.25 13.08 -8.57
C HIS A 68 -10.47 13.99 -9.79
N PRO A 69 -11.73 14.16 -10.27
CA PRO A 69 -12.01 14.86 -11.53
C PRO A 69 -11.69 16.35 -11.50
N ARG A 70 -11.70 16.96 -10.31
CA ARG A 70 -11.39 18.39 -10.09
C ARG A 70 -10.10 18.60 -9.29
N ILE A 71 -9.12 17.70 -9.44
CA ILE A 71 -7.91 17.71 -8.59
C ILE A 71 -7.21 19.08 -8.61
N GLU A 72 -7.07 19.72 -9.76
CA GLU A 72 -6.44 21.04 -9.88
C GLU A 72 -7.12 22.08 -9.00
N GLU A 73 -8.45 22.19 -9.11
CA GLU A 73 -9.24 23.18 -8.39
C GLU A 73 -9.16 22.95 -6.87
N ILE A 74 -9.39 21.71 -6.42
CA ILE A 74 -9.37 21.42 -4.98
C ILE A 74 -7.97 21.57 -4.41
N TYR A 75 -6.94 21.24 -5.20
CA TYR A 75 -5.56 21.37 -4.76
C TYR A 75 -5.22 22.83 -4.54
N GLU A 76 -5.46 23.68 -5.53
CA GLU A 76 -5.15 25.12 -5.44
C GLU A 76 -5.93 25.81 -4.31
N LYS A 77 -7.24 25.57 -4.21
CA LYS A 77 -8.10 26.30 -3.27
C LYS A 77 -8.06 25.77 -1.84
N LYS A 78 -7.93 24.45 -1.66
CA LYS A 78 -8.18 23.79 -0.36
C LYS A 78 -7.00 23.02 0.21
N LEU A 79 -5.99 22.66 -0.60
CA LEU A 79 -4.86 21.84 -0.13
C LEU A 79 -3.55 22.63 -0.10
N ALA A 80 -3.16 23.24 -1.23
CA ALA A 80 -1.90 23.94 -1.40
C ALA A 80 -1.59 24.98 -0.31
N PRO A 81 -2.54 25.82 0.17
CA PRO A 81 -2.26 26.81 1.21
C PRO A 81 -1.85 26.23 2.57
N PHE A 82 -2.17 24.96 2.83
CA PHE A 82 -1.95 24.29 4.11
C PHE A 82 -0.83 23.24 4.05
N LEU A 83 -0.21 23.04 2.88
CA LEU A 83 0.93 22.16 2.71
C LEU A 83 2.23 22.89 3.03
N SER A 84 3.17 22.17 3.61
CA SER A 84 4.57 22.58 3.69
C SER A 84 5.13 22.85 2.29
N GLN A 85 6.14 23.73 2.22
CA GLN A 85 6.79 24.05 0.95
C GLN A 85 7.33 22.81 0.22
N THR A 86 7.85 21.84 0.97
CA THR A 86 8.37 20.57 0.43
C THR A 86 7.25 19.75 -0.22
N SER A 87 6.13 19.57 0.47
CA SER A 87 4.98 18.81 -0.05
C SER A 87 4.29 19.54 -1.19
N HIS A 88 4.18 20.86 -1.12
CA HIS A 88 3.65 21.66 -2.23
C HIS A 88 4.52 21.52 -3.49
N THR A 89 5.84 21.62 -3.35
CA THR A 89 6.79 21.44 -4.46
C THR A 89 6.70 20.04 -5.08
N PHE A 90 6.43 19.03 -4.24
CA PHE A 90 6.23 17.66 -4.71
C PHE A 90 4.91 17.51 -5.50
N TRP A 91 3.80 17.96 -4.95
CA TRP A 91 2.45 17.70 -5.48
C TRP A 91 2.03 18.62 -6.62
N SER A 92 2.44 19.89 -6.61
CA SER A 92 2.14 20.85 -7.70
C SER A 92 2.55 20.33 -9.09
N LYS A 93 3.62 19.54 -9.16
CA LYS A 93 4.13 18.93 -10.39
C LYS A 93 3.54 17.54 -10.70
N ARG A 94 2.71 16.99 -9.82
CA ARG A 94 2.27 15.58 -9.82
C ARG A 94 0.76 15.37 -9.65
N LEU A 95 -0.06 16.42 -9.80
CA LEU A 95 -1.52 16.29 -9.74
C LEU A 95 -2.08 15.30 -10.77
N TRP A 96 -1.36 15.08 -11.88
CA TRP A 96 -1.70 14.05 -12.87
C TRP A 96 -1.74 12.63 -12.30
N TYR A 97 -1.15 12.35 -11.13
CA TYR A 97 -1.31 11.08 -10.42
C TYR A 97 -2.79 10.78 -10.16
N PHE A 98 -3.58 11.79 -9.78
CA PHE A 98 -5.01 11.68 -9.52
C PHE A 98 -5.87 11.71 -10.79
N LYS A 99 -5.26 11.80 -11.98
CA LYS A 99 -5.95 11.59 -13.26
C LYS A 99 -5.75 10.19 -13.82
N HIS A 100 -4.56 9.62 -13.57
CA HIS A 100 -4.15 8.32 -14.11
C HIS A 100 -4.15 7.20 -13.06
N GLY A 101 -4.71 7.46 -11.89
CA GLY A 101 -4.73 6.54 -10.75
C GLY A 101 -3.48 6.64 -9.89
N LEU A 102 -3.66 7.12 -8.65
CA LEU A 102 -2.61 7.29 -7.64
C LEU A 102 -1.83 5.99 -7.40
N TYR A 103 -2.55 4.87 -7.33
CA TYR A 103 -2.01 3.55 -6.99
C TYR A 103 -1.20 2.88 -8.11
N TYR A 104 -1.18 3.47 -9.30
CA TYR A 104 -0.32 3.04 -10.41
C TYR A 104 0.96 3.89 -10.56
N GLN A 105 1.22 4.75 -9.57
CA GLN A 105 2.39 5.62 -9.53
C GLN A 105 3.38 5.20 -8.45
N GLY A 106 4.61 5.71 -8.55
CA GLY A 106 5.72 5.25 -7.71
C GLY A 106 6.18 3.83 -8.03
N GLY A 107 7.17 3.33 -7.29
CA GLY A 107 7.79 2.04 -7.59
C GLY A 107 6.82 0.86 -7.53
N MET A 108 6.11 0.70 -6.40
CA MET A 108 5.11 -0.37 -6.23
C MET A 108 3.99 -0.27 -7.26
N GLY A 109 3.44 0.93 -7.50
CA GLY A 109 2.37 1.11 -8.47
C GLY A 109 2.79 0.72 -9.89
N LYS A 110 4.02 1.05 -10.31
CA LYS A 110 4.57 0.60 -11.60
C LYS A 110 4.77 -0.90 -11.65
N LEU A 111 5.24 -1.53 -10.57
CA LEU A 111 5.37 -2.99 -10.50
C LEU A 111 4.00 -3.66 -10.62
N CYS A 112 3.00 -3.22 -9.86
CA CYS A 112 1.63 -3.73 -9.94
C CYS A 112 1.06 -3.57 -11.36
N TRP A 113 1.26 -2.42 -11.99
CA TRP A 113 0.83 -2.18 -13.37
C TRP A 113 1.50 -3.14 -14.36
N VAL A 114 2.82 -3.33 -14.29
CA VAL A 114 3.55 -4.29 -15.14
C VAL A 114 3.02 -5.72 -14.94
N LEU A 115 2.84 -6.15 -13.68
CA LEU A 115 2.32 -7.48 -13.37
C LEU A 115 0.88 -7.67 -13.89
N GLN A 116 0.03 -6.64 -13.80
CA GLN A 116 -1.32 -6.67 -14.36
C GLN A 116 -1.29 -6.77 -15.90
N CYS A 117 -0.43 -5.98 -16.57
CA CYS A 117 -0.24 -6.08 -18.02
C CYS A 117 0.25 -7.46 -18.45
N LEU A 118 1.25 -8.01 -17.75
CA LEU A 118 1.74 -9.37 -18.00
C LEU A 118 0.65 -10.42 -17.78
N ALA A 119 -0.15 -10.28 -16.73
CA ALA A 119 -1.28 -11.18 -16.49
C ALA A 119 -2.30 -11.12 -17.63
N VAL A 120 -2.60 -9.95 -18.20
CA VAL A 120 -3.48 -9.83 -19.37
C VAL A 120 -2.85 -10.49 -20.60
N LEU A 121 -1.57 -10.21 -20.88
CA LEU A 121 -0.84 -10.79 -22.02
C LEU A 121 -0.76 -12.32 -21.97
N LEU A 122 -0.61 -12.89 -20.77
CA LEU A 122 -0.59 -14.33 -20.53
C LEU A 122 -1.98 -14.97 -20.43
N GLY A 123 -3.05 -14.23 -20.72
CA GLY A 123 -4.44 -14.73 -20.65
C GLY A 123 -5.01 -14.90 -19.24
N LEU A 124 -4.28 -14.47 -18.21
CA LEU A 124 -4.66 -14.56 -16.79
C LEU A 124 -5.53 -13.39 -16.31
N GLY A 125 -5.75 -12.37 -17.15
CA GLY A 125 -6.53 -11.18 -16.77
C GLY A 125 -7.94 -11.49 -16.25
N LYS A 126 -8.63 -12.49 -16.83
CA LYS A 126 -9.93 -12.96 -16.33
C LYS A 126 -9.81 -13.61 -14.95
N THR A 127 -8.76 -14.38 -14.71
CA THR A 127 -8.50 -15.03 -13.41
C THR A 127 -8.23 -14.00 -12.33
N VAL A 128 -7.41 -12.99 -12.61
CA VAL A 128 -7.14 -11.88 -11.68
C VAL A 128 -8.44 -11.16 -11.30
N LYS A 129 -9.29 -10.83 -12.29
CA LYS A 129 -10.60 -10.21 -12.05
C LYS A 129 -11.53 -11.09 -11.21
N ARG A 130 -11.52 -12.41 -11.44
CA ARG A 130 -12.32 -13.38 -10.66
C ARG A 130 -11.84 -13.48 -9.21
N ILE A 131 -10.53 -13.50 -8.96
CA ILE A 131 -9.96 -13.47 -7.59
C ILE A 131 -10.36 -12.18 -6.88
N ALA A 132 -10.15 -11.03 -7.54
CA ALA A 132 -10.45 -9.72 -6.95
C ALA A 132 -11.93 -9.53 -6.61
N ASN A 133 -12.84 -10.25 -7.28
CA ASN A 133 -14.29 -10.12 -7.10
C ASN A 133 -14.96 -11.41 -6.60
N ALA A 134 -14.20 -12.38 -6.09
CA ALA A 134 -14.77 -13.62 -5.57
C ALA A 134 -15.75 -13.32 -4.41
N PRO A 135 -16.95 -13.94 -4.37
CA PRO A 135 -17.96 -13.65 -3.34
C PRO A 135 -17.64 -14.29 -1.99
N THR A 136 -16.89 -15.40 -2.00
CA THR A 136 -16.46 -16.17 -0.83
C THR A 136 -14.99 -16.58 -0.97
N LEU A 137 -14.38 -16.98 0.17
CA LEU A 137 -13.01 -17.47 0.19
C LEU A 137 -12.88 -18.81 -0.53
N GLU A 138 -13.91 -19.65 -0.47
CA GLU A 138 -13.98 -20.94 -1.16
C GLU A 138 -13.96 -20.76 -2.68
N GLU A 139 -14.72 -19.80 -3.21
CA GLU A 139 -14.68 -19.48 -4.64
C GLU A 139 -13.33 -18.87 -5.04
N GLN A 140 -12.72 -18.04 -4.19
CA GLN A 140 -11.37 -17.52 -4.43
C GLN A 140 -10.34 -18.67 -4.55
N ARG A 141 -10.38 -19.64 -3.64
CA ARG A 141 -9.51 -20.84 -3.66
C ARG A 141 -9.71 -21.65 -4.94
N LYS A 142 -10.97 -21.93 -5.32
CA LYS A 142 -11.28 -22.62 -6.58
C LYS A 142 -10.71 -21.90 -7.81
N VAL A 143 -10.82 -20.57 -7.85
CA VAL A 143 -10.26 -19.77 -8.94
C VAL A 143 -8.73 -19.83 -8.96
N TRP A 144 -8.09 -19.80 -7.80
CA TRP A 144 -6.64 -19.93 -7.67
C TRP A 144 -6.13 -21.29 -8.15
N ASP A 145 -6.75 -22.38 -7.69
CA ASP A 145 -6.32 -23.74 -8.00
C ASP A 145 -6.64 -24.18 -9.43
N SER A 146 -7.68 -23.62 -10.04
CA SER A 146 -8.02 -23.85 -11.45
C SER A 146 -7.16 -23.05 -12.44
N ASN A 147 -6.25 -22.20 -11.96
CA ASN A 147 -5.36 -21.44 -12.82
C ASN A 147 -4.30 -22.36 -13.45
N VAL A 148 -4.24 -22.39 -14.79
CA VAL A 148 -3.31 -23.23 -15.55
C VAL A 148 -1.85 -23.00 -15.18
N LEU A 149 -1.45 -21.73 -14.94
CA LEU A 149 -0.09 -21.41 -14.55
C LEU A 149 0.23 -21.92 -13.14
N ILE A 150 -0.70 -21.76 -12.19
CA ILE A 150 -0.55 -22.27 -10.83
C ILE A 150 -0.51 -23.81 -10.85
N HIS A 151 -1.38 -24.43 -11.63
CA HIS A 151 -1.39 -25.88 -11.82
C HIS A 151 -0.06 -26.37 -12.43
N PHE A 152 0.47 -25.68 -13.44
CA PHE A 152 1.79 -25.98 -14.01
C PHE A 152 2.91 -25.85 -12.99
N VAL A 153 2.92 -24.78 -12.19
CA VAL A 153 3.94 -24.56 -11.16
C VAL A 153 3.85 -25.61 -10.05
N LYS A 154 2.64 -26.04 -9.66
CA LYS A 154 2.43 -27.03 -8.59
C LYS A 154 2.68 -28.48 -9.06
N ASN A 155 2.29 -28.82 -10.29
CA ASN A 155 2.21 -30.22 -10.76
C ASN A 155 3.05 -30.53 -12.02
N GLY A 156 3.65 -29.52 -12.65
CA GLY A 156 4.40 -29.69 -13.89
C GLY A 156 5.74 -30.41 -13.73
N PRO A 157 6.40 -30.78 -14.84
CA PRO A 157 7.70 -31.44 -14.81
C PRO A 157 8.74 -30.57 -14.08
N LYS A 158 9.40 -31.13 -13.06
CA LYS A 158 10.28 -30.38 -12.14
C LYS A 158 11.32 -29.52 -12.86
N LEU A 159 11.93 -30.02 -13.93
CA LEU A 159 12.94 -29.28 -14.69
C LEU A 159 12.34 -28.06 -15.42
N LEU A 160 11.18 -28.23 -16.08
CA LEU A 160 10.52 -27.13 -16.80
C LEU A 160 10.01 -26.06 -15.83
N VAL A 161 9.40 -26.49 -14.71
CA VAL A 161 8.97 -25.59 -13.65
C VAL A 161 10.18 -24.83 -13.07
N TRP A 162 11.28 -25.53 -12.80
CA TRP A 162 12.49 -24.90 -12.30
C TRP A 162 13.04 -23.85 -13.27
N CYS A 163 13.17 -24.17 -14.56
CA CYS A 163 13.63 -23.23 -15.58
C CYS A 163 12.70 -22.01 -15.67
N PHE A 164 11.39 -22.23 -15.73
CA PHE A 164 10.38 -21.18 -15.78
C PHE A 164 10.46 -20.26 -14.56
N VAL A 165 10.46 -20.83 -13.36
CA VAL A 165 10.50 -20.08 -12.10
C VAL A 165 11.81 -19.31 -11.96
N LYS A 166 12.95 -19.87 -12.38
CA LYS A 166 14.23 -19.16 -12.38
C LYS A 166 14.26 -17.99 -13.35
N PHE A 167 13.71 -18.18 -14.55
CA PHE A 167 13.56 -17.09 -15.52
C PHE A 167 12.68 -15.97 -14.96
N VAL A 168 11.50 -16.30 -14.43
CA VAL A 168 10.58 -15.34 -13.82
C VAL A 168 11.26 -14.63 -12.63
N SER A 169 11.98 -15.36 -11.78
CA SER A 169 12.71 -14.80 -10.64
C SER A 169 13.79 -13.80 -11.07
N LEU A 170 14.54 -14.12 -12.13
CA LEU A 170 15.55 -13.23 -12.70
C LEU A 170 14.95 -11.94 -13.24
N VAL A 171 13.80 -12.02 -13.92
CA VAL A 171 13.16 -10.86 -14.56
C VAL A 171 12.35 -10.03 -13.56
N LEU A 172 11.53 -10.66 -12.73
CA LEU A 172 10.53 -9.97 -11.88
C LEU A 172 10.91 -9.88 -10.40
N PHE A 173 11.82 -10.71 -9.91
CA PHE A 173 12.15 -10.80 -8.48
C PHE A 173 13.64 -10.62 -8.19
N ASN A 174 14.35 -9.92 -9.08
CA ASN A 174 15.72 -9.51 -8.80
C ASN A 174 15.77 -8.37 -7.76
N LYS A 175 16.95 -8.15 -7.19
CA LYS A 175 17.17 -7.14 -6.14
C LYS A 175 16.68 -5.74 -6.51
N ALA A 176 16.85 -5.32 -7.76
CA ALA A 176 16.45 -3.98 -8.18
C ALA A 176 14.93 -3.84 -8.21
N VAL A 177 14.22 -4.83 -8.75
CA VAL A 177 12.74 -4.84 -8.78
C VAL A 177 12.17 -4.94 -7.37
N LEU A 178 12.75 -5.77 -6.50
CA LEU A 178 12.30 -5.90 -5.11
C LEU A 178 12.56 -4.62 -4.30
N TRP A 179 13.69 -3.96 -4.53
CA TRP A 179 13.99 -2.71 -3.86
C TRP A 179 13.10 -1.56 -4.34
N PHE A 180 13.06 -1.33 -5.65
CA PHE A 180 12.31 -0.23 -6.24
C PHE A 180 10.80 -0.46 -6.19
N GLY A 181 10.34 -1.63 -6.63
CA GLY A 181 8.93 -1.97 -6.72
C GLY A 181 8.38 -2.55 -5.42
N GLY A 182 9.07 -3.54 -4.86
CA GLY A 182 8.64 -4.21 -3.62
C GLY A 182 8.90 -3.42 -2.34
N GLY A 183 9.70 -2.35 -2.39
CA GLY A 183 10.12 -1.61 -1.22
C GLY A 183 10.99 -2.41 -0.25
N VAL A 184 11.58 -3.54 -0.69
CA VAL A 184 12.37 -4.45 0.13
C VAL A 184 13.82 -3.95 0.21
N PRO A 185 14.29 -3.41 1.35
CA PRO A 185 15.66 -2.93 1.47
C PRO A 185 16.67 -4.07 1.39
N GLY A 186 17.90 -3.77 0.98
CA GLY A 186 18.96 -4.78 0.86
C GLY A 186 19.23 -5.58 2.14
N LYS A 187 19.06 -4.94 3.31
CA LYS A 187 19.14 -5.60 4.62
C LYS A 187 18.03 -6.64 4.84
N GLN A 188 16.78 -6.31 4.46
CA GLN A 188 15.66 -7.26 4.54
C GLN A 188 15.83 -8.41 3.53
N TYR A 189 16.31 -8.11 2.32
CA TYR A 189 16.64 -9.16 1.34
C TYR A 189 17.72 -10.11 1.85
N ALA A 190 18.73 -9.59 2.56
CA ALA A 190 19.79 -10.42 3.15
C ALA A 190 19.25 -11.37 4.23
N LEU A 191 18.26 -10.95 5.03
CA LEU A 191 17.57 -11.82 5.99
C LEU A 191 16.82 -12.96 5.30
N ILE A 192 16.05 -12.67 4.25
CA ILE A 192 15.36 -13.71 3.46
C ILE A 192 16.37 -14.71 2.90
N LYS A 193 17.54 -14.23 2.43
CA LYS A 193 18.61 -15.12 1.95
C LYS A 193 19.23 -15.95 3.08
N ALA A 194 19.36 -15.39 4.28
CA ALA A 194 19.90 -16.08 5.44
C ALA A 194 19.02 -17.26 5.90
N ASP A 195 17.70 -17.18 5.67
CA ASP A 195 16.76 -18.28 5.92
C ASP A 195 16.98 -19.49 4.98
N GLY A 196 17.84 -19.38 3.97
CA GLY A 196 18.11 -20.43 2.99
C GLY A 196 16.94 -20.70 2.03
N ILE A 197 15.91 -19.86 2.04
CA ILE A 197 14.73 -19.99 1.19
C ILE A 197 14.96 -19.18 -0.10
N PRO A 198 14.86 -19.80 -1.29
CA PRO A 198 14.92 -19.05 -2.54
C PRO A 198 13.79 -18.02 -2.64
N ILE A 199 14.07 -16.84 -3.18
CA ILE A 199 13.14 -15.71 -3.21
C ILE A 199 11.83 -16.05 -3.96
N GLU A 200 11.92 -16.81 -5.05
CA GLU A 200 10.75 -17.31 -5.77
C GLU A 200 9.81 -18.15 -4.89
N ARG A 201 10.37 -18.93 -3.96
CA ARG A 201 9.61 -19.80 -3.06
C ARG A 201 8.97 -18.98 -1.95
N TYR A 202 9.67 -17.96 -1.46
CA TYR A 202 9.09 -16.98 -0.53
C TYR A 202 7.88 -16.29 -1.14
N ILE A 203 8.01 -15.81 -2.39
CA ILE A 203 6.92 -15.12 -3.10
C ILE A 203 5.77 -16.07 -3.39
N ALA A 204 6.04 -17.27 -3.90
CA ALA A 204 5.01 -18.28 -4.17
C ALA A 204 4.20 -18.60 -2.89
N ARG A 205 4.88 -18.85 -1.76
CA ARG A 205 4.24 -19.09 -0.47
C ARG A 205 3.39 -17.91 0.00
N THR A 206 3.85 -16.68 -0.21
CA THR A 206 3.07 -15.48 0.13
C THR A 206 1.80 -15.39 -0.73
N MET A 207 1.90 -15.63 -2.05
CA MET A 207 0.74 -15.60 -2.94
C MET A 207 -0.26 -16.72 -2.62
N ASP A 208 0.22 -17.95 -2.42
CA ASP A 208 -0.60 -19.08 -1.98
C ASP A 208 -1.28 -18.76 -0.64
N GLY A 209 -0.52 -18.25 0.34
CA GLY A 209 -1.04 -17.87 1.65
C GLY A 209 -2.15 -16.82 1.58
N VAL A 210 -2.02 -15.82 0.69
CA VAL A 210 -3.08 -14.83 0.44
C VAL A 210 -4.29 -15.48 -0.21
N ALA A 211 -4.09 -16.26 -1.27
CA ALA A 211 -5.18 -16.90 -1.99
C ALA A 211 -5.97 -17.88 -1.11
N GLU A 212 -5.28 -18.59 -0.22
CA GLU A 212 -5.85 -19.63 0.62
C GLU A 212 -6.45 -19.09 1.92
N ASN A 213 -5.86 -18.06 2.54
CA ASN A 213 -6.20 -17.69 3.92
C ASN A 213 -6.76 -16.27 4.06
N SER A 214 -6.83 -15.49 2.98
CA SER A 214 -7.26 -14.09 3.05
C SER A 214 -8.24 -13.75 1.94
N HIS A 215 -9.47 -13.40 2.31
CA HIS A 215 -10.49 -13.04 1.32
C HIS A 215 -10.19 -11.67 0.70
N VAL A 216 -9.63 -11.64 -0.51
CA VAL A 216 -9.09 -10.42 -1.16
C VAL A 216 -10.13 -9.31 -1.24
N ARG A 217 -11.33 -9.62 -1.74
CA ARG A 217 -12.43 -8.68 -1.91
C ARG A 217 -12.99 -8.10 -0.59
N LYS A 218 -13.00 -8.85 0.51
CA LYS A 218 -13.75 -8.51 1.74
C LYS A 218 -12.86 -8.16 2.93
N GLN A 219 -11.62 -8.67 2.99
CA GLN A 219 -10.78 -8.59 4.19
C GLN A 219 -9.38 -8.06 3.90
N ASN A 220 -8.92 -8.07 2.64
CA ASN A 220 -7.55 -7.74 2.30
C ASN A 220 -7.46 -6.59 1.29
N TYR A 221 -7.74 -5.38 1.77
CA TYR A 221 -7.67 -4.17 0.97
C TYR A 221 -6.28 -3.92 0.35
N PHE A 222 -5.20 -4.39 0.97
CA PHE A 222 -3.84 -4.24 0.45
C PHE A 222 -3.69 -4.95 -0.91
N TYR A 223 -3.97 -6.25 -0.94
CA TYR A 223 -3.88 -7.01 -2.18
C TYR A 223 -5.00 -6.64 -3.16
N TYR A 224 -6.19 -6.29 -2.68
CA TYR A 224 -7.24 -5.75 -3.55
C TYR A 224 -6.77 -4.50 -4.30
N ASN A 225 -6.10 -3.57 -3.62
CA ASN A 225 -5.54 -2.37 -4.22
C ASN A 225 -4.42 -2.69 -5.22
N CYS A 226 -3.51 -3.62 -4.89
CA CYS A 226 -2.49 -4.07 -5.83
C CYS A 226 -3.07 -4.69 -7.12
N LEU A 227 -4.26 -5.32 -7.05
CA LEU A 227 -4.92 -5.94 -8.20
C LEU A 227 -5.81 -4.98 -9.00
N THR A 228 -6.33 -3.92 -8.38
CA THR A 228 -7.39 -3.09 -8.96
C THR A 228 -7.07 -1.60 -9.03
N GLY A 229 -6.01 -1.16 -8.36
CA GLY A 229 -5.60 0.24 -8.28
C GLY A 229 -6.53 1.12 -7.46
N LYS A 230 -7.40 0.54 -6.61
CA LYS A 230 -8.32 1.29 -5.74
C LYS A 230 -8.74 0.51 -4.51
N PHE A 231 -9.49 1.14 -3.60
CA PHE A 231 -10.15 0.50 -2.47
C PHE A 231 -11.65 0.36 -2.70
N LEU A 232 -12.30 -0.42 -1.84
CA LEU A 232 -13.76 -0.54 -1.80
C LEU A 232 -14.27 0.04 -0.49
N ARG A 233 -15.47 0.62 -0.49
CA ARG A 233 -16.05 1.23 0.72
C ARG A 233 -16.17 0.23 1.88
N ASP A 234 -16.45 -1.03 1.57
CA ASP A 234 -16.54 -2.13 2.54
C ASP A 234 -15.19 -2.84 2.79
N ASN A 235 -14.13 -2.51 2.05
CA ASN A 235 -12.79 -3.09 2.18
C ASN A 235 -11.72 -2.03 1.87
N CYS A 236 -11.45 -1.19 2.86
CA CYS A 236 -10.50 -0.08 2.81
C CYS A 236 -9.74 0.09 4.14
N PRO A 237 -8.61 0.83 4.15
CA PRO A 237 -7.96 1.26 5.36
C PRO A 237 -8.91 1.98 6.33
N THR A 238 -8.73 1.79 7.64
CA THR A 238 -9.62 2.33 8.68
C THR A 238 -9.85 3.84 8.54
N TYR A 239 -8.83 4.64 8.23
CA TYR A 239 -8.94 6.09 8.09
C TYR A 239 -9.87 6.55 6.95
N LEU A 240 -10.16 5.66 5.98
CA LEU A 240 -11.11 5.91 4.88
C LEU A 240 -12.52 5.40 5.17
N ARG A 241 -12.80 4.94 6.39
CA ARG A 241 -14.17 4.72 6.85
C ARG A 241 -14.74 6.04 7.33
N GLU A 242 -15.98 6.33 6.97
CA GLU A 242 -16.64 7.60 7.27
C GLU A 242 -16.63 7.95 8.77
N SER A 243 -16.88 6.97 9.64
CA SER A 243 -16.84 7.16 11.10
C SER A 243 -15.45 7.54 11.62
N SER A 244 -14.39 6.93 11.07
CA SER A 244 -13.01 7.22 11.43
C SER A 244 -12.53 8.53 10.82
N PHE A 245 -12.95 8.84 9.60
CA PHE A 245 -12.71 10.13 8.96
C PHE A 245 -13.27 11.28 9.80
N SER A 246 -14.52 11.17 10.26
CA SER A 246 -15.16 12.19 11.09
C SER A 246 -14.40 12.43 12.40
N GLN A 247 -13.89 11.38 13.04
CA GLN A 247 -13.04 11.51 14.24
C GLN A 247 -11.70 12.18 13.93
N LEU A 248 -11.06 11.81 12.81
CA LEU A 248 -9.81 12.42 12.37
C LEU A 248 -9.99 13.91 12.07
N LYS A 249 -11.04 14.27 11.32
CA LYS A 249 -11.38 15.65 10.96
C LYS A 249 -11.77 16.49 12.18
N ALA A 250 -12.36 15.89 13.22
CA ALA A 250 -12.69 16.56 14.48
C ALA A 250 -11.46 16.92 15.35
N GLY A 251 -10.24 16.66 14.89
CA GLY A 251 -8.99 17.12 15.51
C GLY A 251 -8.02 16.01 15.91
N MET A 252 -8.35 14.72 15.75
CA MET A 252 -7.36 13.66 16.02
C MET A 252 -6.19 13.73 15.03
N VAL A 253 -6.42 14.18 13.79
CA VAL A 253 -5.37 14.29 12.76
C VAL A 253 -4.32 15.36 13.09
N ASP A 254 -4.65 16.32 13.97
CA ASP A 254 -3.73 17.39 14.39
C ASP A 254 -2.61 16.85 15.28
N ARG A 255 -2.83 15.69 15.89
CA ARG A 255 -1.84 14.95 16.70
C ARG A 255 -0.83 14.16 15.87
N LEU A 256 -0.88 14.29 14.54
CA LEU A 256 0.08 13.68 13.63
C LEU A 256 1.24 14.63 13.34
N THR A 257 2.45 14.19 13.65
CA THR A 257 3.70 14.80 13.16
C THR A 257 4.23 13.98 11.99
N VAL A 258 4.60 14.65 10.90
CA VAL A 258 5.20 14.02 9.71
C VAL A 258 6.64 14.51 9.60
N SER A 259 7.60 13.58 9.69
CA SER A 259 9.03 13.88 9.59
C SER A 259 9.63 13.17 8.38
N THR A 260 10.46 13.90 7.62
CA THR A 260 11.29 13.29 6.57
C THR A 260 12.69 13.11 7.13
N ASN A 261 12.95 11.94 7.70
CA ASN A 261 14.22 11.64 8.35
C ASN A 261 14.48 10.12 8.41
N PHE A 262 15.64 9.71 8.91
CA PHE A 262 15.91 8.31 9.23
C PHE A 262 15.28 7.91 10.58
N PHE A 263 14.70 6.71 10.61
CA PHE A 263 14.00 6.19 11.79
C PHE A 263 14.86 6.19 13.07
N MET A 264 16.14 5.82 12.96
CA MET A 264 17.05 5.77 14.10
C MET A 264 17.38 7.17 14.67
N GLU A 265 17.42 8.20 13.82
CA GLU A 265 17.68 9.56 14.28
C GLU A 265 16.49 10.07 15.10
N GLU A 266 15.27 9.84 14.63
CA GLU A 266 14.07 10.17 15.39
C GLU A 266 14.01 9.39 16.70
N LEU A 267 14.18 8.06 16.67
CA LEU A 267 14.13 7.21 17.85
C LEU A 267 15.09 7.66 18.96
N ASN A 268 16.26 8.18 18.59
CA ASN A 268 17.27 8.67 19.53
C ASN A 268 16.83 9.91 20.33
N ALA A 269 15.77 10.62 19.91
CA ALA A 269 15.18 11.69 20.71
C ALA A 269 14.55 11.18 22.02
N ARG A 270 14.24 9.88 22.13
CA ARG A 270 13.70 9.21 23.33
C ARG A 270 12.43 9.87 23.91
N THR A 271 11.61 10.46 23.05
CA THR A 271 10.33 11.10 23.41
C THR A 271 9.11 10.20 23.22
N TYR A 272 9.31 8.93 22.82
CA TYR A 272 8.26 7.99 22.43
C TYR A 272 7.98 6.94 23.51
N THR A 273 6.72 6.59 23.71
CA THR A 273 6.30 5.53 24.63
C THR A 273 6.04 4.20 23.93
N LYS A 274 5.88 4.21 22.59
CA LYS A 274 5.63 3.05 21.73
C LYS A 274 6.37 3.16 20.39
#